data_AF-A0A0L0FJ55-F1
#
_entry.id   AF-A0A0L0FJ55-F1
#
_cell.length_a   1.000
_cell.length_b   1.000
_cell.length_c   1.000
_cell.angle_alpha   90.00
_cell.angle_beta   90.00
_cell.angle_gamma   90.00
#
_symmetry.space_group_name_H-M   'P 1'
#
loop_
_entity.id
_entity.type
_entity.pdbx_description
1 polymer ?
#
loop_
_entity_poly.entity_id
_entity_poly.type
_entity_poly.pdbx_seq_one_letter_code
_entity_poly.pdbx_strand_id
1 'polypeptide(L)'
;MLLRVRSPDGMKRISLEASDTIINLLQLVEAECSVEAGMYSLYAEIAKKQTDITDLEATVRVAEYLKHGDMLTLKVLDTQSDMVIDEPF
;
A
#
# COMPACT_ATOMS: atom_id res chain seq x y z
N MET A 1 3.11 12.43 -10.82
CA MET A 1 4.18 12.22 -9.83
C MET A 1 4.65 10.77 -9.86
N LEU A 2 5.95 10.53 -9.65
CA LEU A 2 6.51 9.19 -9.57
C LEU A 2 6.78 8.85 -8.10
N LEU A 3 6.26 7.72 -7.62
CA LEU A 3 6.51 7.18 -6.29
C LEU A 3 7.35 5.90 -6.39
N ARG A 4 8.11 5.61 -5.33
CA ARG A 4 8.90 4.38 -5.22
C ARG A 4 8.26 3.51 -4.15
N VAL A 5 7.88 2.29 -4.50
CA VAL A 5 7.29 1.35 -3.55
C VAL A 5 8.32 0.27 -3.26
N ARG A 6 8.68 0.09 -1.99
CA ARG A 6 9.48 -1.03 -1.53
C ARG A 6 8.53 -2.16 -1.14
N SER A 7 8.45 -3.19 -1.96
CA SER A 7 7.76 -4.45 -1.67
C SER A 7 8.78 -5.51 -1.22
N PRO A 8 8.31 -6.65 -0.67
CA PRO A 8 9.19 -7.78 -0.35
C PRO A 8 9.99 -8.28 -1.56
N ASP A 9 9.39 -8.25 -2.75
CA ASP A 9 10.03 -8.69 -4.00
C ASP A 9 11.01 -7.67 -4.59
N GLY A 10 11.09 -6.47 -4.00
CA GLY A 10 12.05 -5.44 -4.40
C GLY A 10 11.43 -4.06 -4.53
N MET A 11 12.02 -3.24 -5.38
CA MET A 11 11.60 -1.85 -5.54
C MET A 11 10.82 -1.67 -6.84
N LYS A 12 9.58 -1.22 -6.71
CA LYS A 12 8.65 -0.87 -7.79
C LYS A 12 8.54 0.64 -7.92
N ARG A 13 8.09 1.11 -9.10
CA ARG A 13 7.86 2.52 -9.37
C ARG A 13 6.43 2.68 -9.85
N ILE A 14 5.69 3.59 -9.22
CA ILE A 14 4.29 3.85 -9.55
C ILE A 14 4.17 5.29 -10.01
N SER A 15 3.53 5.51 -11.15
CA SER A 15 3.21 6.85 -11.64
C SER A 15 1.74 7.16 -11.34
N LEU A 16 1.51 8.30 -10.69
CA LEU A 16 0.19 8.81 -10.32
C LEU A 16 0.01 10.22 -10.84
N GLU A 17 -1.19 10.64 -11.13
CA GLU A 17 -1.54 12.04 -11.36
C GLU A 17 -1.80 12.76 -10.04
N ALA A 18 -1.72 14.09 -10.04
CA ALA A 18 -1.98 14.88 -8.83
C ALA A 18 -3.46 14.84 -8.39
N SER A 19 -4.36 14.49 -9.32
CA SER A 19 -5.78 14.27 -9.10
C SER A 19 -6.11 12.87 -8.59
N ASP A 20 -5.15 11.93 -8.60
CA ASP A 20 -5.40 10.57 -8.15
C ASP A 20 -5.66 10.50 -6.64
N THR A 21 -6.59 9.63 -6.28
CA THR A 21 -6.98 9.35 -4.90
C THR A 21 -6.15 8.23 -4.29
N ILE A 22 -6.24 8.08 -2.98
CA ILE A 22 -5.60 6.96 -2.26
C ILE A 22 -6.05 5.62 -2.83
N ILE A 23 -7.32 5.43 -3.21
CA ILE A 23 -7.78 4.18 -3.86
C ILE A 23 -6.99 3.89 -5.13
N ASN A 24 -6.79 4.88 -6.01
CA ASN A 24 -6.05 4.67 -7.25
C ASN A 24 -4.61 4.23 -6.96
N LEU A 25 -3.97 4.82 -5.95
CA LEU A 25 -2.65 4.40 -5.47
C LEU A 25 -2.66 2.95 -4.97
N LEU A 26 -3.61 2.58 -4.11
CA LEU A 26 -3.71 1.22 -3.55
C LEU A 26 -3.91 0.18 -4.66
N GLN A 27 -4.80 0.44 -5.62
CA GLN A 27 -5.04 -0.45 -6.77
C GLN A 27 -3.79 -0.62 -7.65
N LEU A 28 -3.04 0.46 -7.89
CA LEU A 28 -1.78 0.37 -8.64
C LEU A 28 -0.71 -0.40 -7.87
N VAL A 29 -0.65 -0.23 -6.55
CA VAL A 29 0.26 -0.97 -5.67
C VAL A 29 -0.06 -2.47 -5.73
N GLU A 30 -1.33 -2.85 -5.64
CA GLU A 30 -1.81 -4.23 -5.77
C GLU A 30 -1.38 -4.85 -7.11
N ALA A 31 -1.61 -4.14 -8.22
CA ALA A 31 -1.24 -4.60 -9.55
C ALA A 31 0.28 -4.77 -9.73
N GLU A 32 1.08 -3.76 -9.32
CA GLU A 32 2.53 -3.73 -9.53
C GLU A 32 3.31 -4.64 -8.59
N CYS A 33 2.79 -4.84 -7.38
CA CYS A 33 3.40 -5.68 -6.34
C CYS A 33 2.78 -7.08 -6.30
N SER A 34 1.77 -7.38 -7.13
CA SER A 34 1.07 -8.67 -7.17
C SER A 34 0.56 -9.09 -5.78
N VAL A 35 -0.03 -8.14 -5.05
CA VAL A 35 -0.65 -8.36 -3.74
C VAL A 35 -2.15 -8.12 -3.81
N GLU A 36 -2.92 -8.81 -2.97
CA GLU A 36 -4.37 -8.65 -2.91
C GLU A 36 -4.78 -7.63 -1.83
N ALA A 37 -5.90 -6.93 -2.08
CA ALA A 37 -6.51 -6.03 -1.11
C ALA A 37 -6.75 -6.74 0.24
N GLY A 38 -6.36 -6.09 1.34
CA GLY A 38 -6.47 -6.65 2.70
C GLY A 38 -5.36 -7.61 3.11
N MET A 39 -4.45 -7.95 2.20
CA MET A 39 -3.27 -8.80 2.48
C MET A 39 -1.99 -7.98 2.66
N TYR A 40 -2.09 -6.66 2.76
CA TYR A 40 -0.95 -5.76 2.95
C TYR A 40 -1.32 -4.52 3.74
N SER A 41 -0.30 -3.87 4.28
CA SER A 41 -0.34 -2.50 4.77
C SER A 41 0.72 -1.67 4.04
N LEU A 42 0.32 -0.48 3.59
CA LEU A 42 1.15 0.47 2.86
C LEU A 42 1.50 1.65 3.76
N TYR A 43 2.79 1.88 3.94
CA TYR A 43 3.32 2.95 4.77
C TYR A 43 3.98 4.03 3.92
N ALA A 44 3.62 5.27 4.17
CA ALA A 44 4.30 6.45 3.63
C ALA A 44 5.29 7.03 4.65
N GLU A 45 6.44 7.52 4.20
CA GLU A 45 7.32 8.31 5.05
C GLU A 45 6.95 9.80 4.99
N ILE A 46 6.20 10.27 5.98
CA ILE A 46 5.72 11.65 6.07
C ILE A 46 6.39 12.32 7.26
N ALA A 47 7.11 13.41 7.01
CA ALA A 47 7.82 14.16 8.07
C ALA A 47 8.72 13.29 8.96
N LYS A 48 9.44 12.32 8.34
CA LYS A 48 10.30 11.33 9.02
C LYS A 48 9.55 10.34 9.93
N LYS A 49 8.23 10.25 9.81
CA LYS A 49 7.41 9.23 10.47
C LYS A 49 6.83 8.30 9.42
N GLN A 50 6.78 7.01 9.73
CA GLN A 50 6.00 6.07 8.93
C GLN A 50 4.53 6.21 9.33
N THR A 51 3.71 6.56 8.35
CA THR A 51 2.25 6.69 8.49
C THR A 51 1.61 5.59 7.66
N ASP A 52 0.72 4.82 8.27
CA ASP A 52 -0.12 3.87 7.54
C ASP A 52 -1.11 4.65 6.68
N ILE A 53 -1.10 4.39 5.38
CA ILE A 53 -1.98 5.05 4.41
C ILE A 53 -3.00 4.09 3.79
N THR A 54 -3.03 2.83 4.23
CA THR A 54 -3.95 1.81 3.72
C THR A 54 -5.40 2.12 4.09
N ASP A 55 -5.62 2.63 5.31
CA ASP A 55 -6.94 2.96 5.86
C ASP A 55 -7.35 4.42 5.67
N LEU A 56 -6.61 5.20 4.86
CA LEU A 56 -7.03 6.57 4.56
C LEU A 56 -8.34 6.56 3.76
N GLU A 57 -9.16 7.58 3.97
CA GLU A 57 -10.42 7.71 3.24
C GLU A 57 -10.19 7.71 1.72
N ALA A 58 -11.06 6.98 1.04
CA ALA A 58 -11.04 6.78 -0.40
C ALA A 58 -10.93 8.05 -1.25
N THR A 59 -11.47 9.15 -0.74
CA THR A 59 -11.57 10.45 -1.39
C THR A 59 -10.33 11.32 -1.20
N VAL A 60 -9.44 10.93 -0.29
CA VAL A 60 -8.19 11.66 -0.01
C VAL A 60 -7.33 11.67 -1.25
N ARG A 61 -6.83 12.85 -1.63
CA ARG A 61 -5.89 12.97 -2.74
C ARG A 61 -4.50 12.58 -2.28
N VAL A 62 -3.82 11.78 -3.10
CA VAL A 62 -2.44 11.35 -2.85
C VAL A 62 -1.52 12.56 -2.62
N ALA A 63 -1.72 13.63 -3.40
CA ALA A 63 -0.90 14.84 -3.36
C ALA A 63 -0.95 15.61 -2.03
N GLU A 64 -1.91 15.33 -1.15
CA GLU A 64 -1.99 15.94 0.18
C GLU A 64 -0.97 15.34 1.17
N TYR A 65 -0.56 14.10 0.93
CA TYR A 65 0.29 13.32 1.84
C TYR A 65 1.65 12.96 1.23
N LEU A 66 1.71 12.86 -0.10
CA LEU A 66 2.85 12.33 -0.83
C LEU A 66 3.39 13.31 -1.86
N LYS A 67 4.72 13.36 -1.96
CA LYS A 67 5.48 14.16 -2.92
C LYS A 67 6.14 13.28 -3.97
N HIS A 68 6.51 13.91 -5.08
CA HIS A 68 7.27 13.25 -6.13
C HIS A 68 8.59 12.69 -5.58
N GLY A 69 8.81 11.39 -5.80
CA GLY A 69 10.01 10.66 -5.39
C GLY A 69 9.91 10.03 -4.00
N ASP A 70 8.80 10.24 -3.29
CA ASP A 70 8.60 9.65 -1.97
C ASP A 70 8.62 8.12 -2.03
N MET A 71 9.14 7.54 -0.95
CA MET A 71 9.24 6.11 -0.77
C MET A 71 8.07 5.61 0.07
N LEU A 72 7.31 4.69 -0.50
CA LEU A 72 6.32 3.88 0.20
C LEU A 72 6.93 2.53 0.56
N THR A 73 6.54 2.00 1.71
CA THR A 73 6.93 0.66 2.16
C THR A 73 5.68 -0.19 2.23
N LEU A 74 5.66 -1.24 1.42
CA LEU A 74 4.62 -2.25 1.45
C LEU A 74 5.04 -3.38 2.38
N LYS A 75 4.18 -3.70 3.35
CA LYS A 75 4.32 -4.87 4.21
C LYS A 75 3.18 -5.81 3.88
N VAL A 76 3.51 -7.01 3.39
CA VAL A 76 2.52 -8.08 3.24
C VAL A 76 2.17 -8.57 4.63
N LEU A 77 0.87 -8.63 4.92
CA LEU A 77 0.36 -9.24 6.13
C LEU A 77 0.51 -10.74 5.93
N ASP A 78 1.43 -11.35 6.69
CA ASP A 78 1.63 -12.79 6.67
C ASP A 78 0.33 -13.42 7.16
N THR A 79 -0.46 -13.99 6.24
CA THR A 79 -1.51 -14.93 6.61
C THR A 79 -0.81 -16.21 7.08
N GLN A 80 -0.22 -16.17 8.28
CA GLN A 80 -0.10 -17.40 9.04
C GLN A 80 -1.53 -17.85 9.36
N SER A 81 -2.00 -18.72 8.47
CA SER A 81 -2.76 -19.93 8.75
C SER A 81 -3.24 -20.07 10.19
N ASP A 82 -4.38 -19.47 10.51
CA ASP A 82 -5.35 -20.19 11.33
C ASP A 82 -6.23 -20.98 10.36
N MET A 83 -5.67 -22.07 9.83
CA MET A 83 -6.51 -23.18 9.44
C MET A 83 -7.18 -23.65 10.73
N VAL A 84 -8.38 -23.15 11.00
CA VAL A 84 -9.32 -23.83 11.90
C VAL A 84 -9.54 -25.21 11.28
N ILE A 85 -8.96 -26.23 11.89
CA ILE A 85 -9.28 -27.61 11.57
C ILE A 85 -10.68 -27.85 12.13
N ASP A 86 -11.55 -28.35 11.26
CA ASP A 86 -12.89 -28.89 11.52
C ASP A 86 -12.87 -29.79 12.78
N GLU A 87 -13.45 -29.34 13.89
CA GLU A 87 -13.93 -30.24 14.94
C GLU A 87 -15.38 -30.63 14.59
N PRO A 88 -15.68 -31.93 14.36
CA PRO A 88 -17.04 -32.35 14.06
C PRO A 88 -17.85 -32.46 15.36
N PHE A 89 -18.80 -31.54 15.53
CA PHE A 89 -19.92 -31.54 16.49
C PHE A 89 -19.60 -31.41 17.99
#